data_AF-A0A8H3L9M9-F1
#
_entry.id   AF-A0A8H3L9M9-F1
#
_cell.length_a   1.000
_cell.length_b   1.000
_cell.length_c   1.000
_cell.angle_alpha   90.00
_cell.angle_beta   90.00
_cell.angle_gamma   90.00
#
_symmetry.space_group_name_H-M   'P 1'
#
loop_
_entity.id
_entity.type
_entity.pdbx_description
1 polymer ?
#
loop_
_entity_poly.entity_id
_entity_poly.type
_entity_poly.pdbx_seq_one_letter_code
_entity_poly.pdbx_strand_id
1 'polypeptide(L)'
;MSSFLYSNLSKDLSLILDDSDDYNVLIQVGENENTKEFRAHSVILRARSPYFKGALSSHWITKKNDMIMFNKPNITPNIFDIILRYIYTGEVNLAEQSSIKQIPGLGSENCDRNKWDNEDYEALKGILNKFFPLIRFMGITPNDFNDKIKPYKDIIPKQIYKEIENFYYSNTLPTLTLSPRIGKLDSRIIKPKLAKIIINWIDKKDFFTLCYKFDLIYRGSIDGINNESFKNKCKGHVESLVLIKVKKSEKIFGEYSSVGFHTTENDDQNYRDYFYHYSLDNFNFSFENDEDTQHMKISRVINYDNAMYEHPSVGFVFGVDSLIMTNNNLCVLNRSRNYENNLNTKDVYNIEEVETFIVTKQ
;
A
#
# COMPACT_ATOMS: atom_id res chain seq x y z
N MET A 1 4.33 -24.16 -5.75
CA MET A 1 3.12 -25.00 -5.57
C MET A 1 1.83 -24.20 -5.35
N SER A 2 1.87 -22.88 -5.13
CA SER A 2 0.68 -22.06 -4.86
C SER A 2 -0.19 -21.72 -6.08
N SER A 3 0.37 -21.65 -7.30
CA SER A 3 -0.37 -21.20 -8.49
C SER A 3 -1.54 -22.11 -8.89
N PHE A 4 -1.44 -23.41 -8.61
CA PHE A 4 -2.51 -24.39 -8.93
C PHE A 4 -3.73 -24.26 -8.01
N LEU A 5 -3.55 -23.80 -6.77
CA LEU A 5 -4.67 -23.61 -5.83
C LEU A 5 -5.48 -22.35 -6.19
N TYR A 6 -4.79 -21.28 -6.64
CA TYR A 6 -5.46 -20.04 -7.01
C TYR A 6 -6.30 -20.16 -8.28
N SER A 7 -5.83 -20.87 -9.31
CA SER A 7 -6.58 -21.03 -10.56
C SER A 7 -7.86 -21.85 -10.37
N ASN A 8 -7.84 -22.85 -9.49
CA ASN A 8 -9.04 -23.63 -9.17
C ASN A 8 -10.04 -22.78 -8.37
N LEU A 9 -9.58 -22.03 -7.35
CA LEU A 9 -10.46 -21.17 -6.56
C LEU A 9 -11.17 -20.10 -7.41
N SER A 10 -10.47 -19.49 -8.38
CA SER A 10 -11.06 -18.52 -9.30
C SER A 10 -12.19 -19.14 -10.13
N LYS A 11 -11.98 -20.35 -10.66
CA LYS A 11 -13.00 -21.11 -11.40
C LYS A 11 -14.19 -21.48 -10.54
N ASP A 12 -13.95 -21.95 -9.33
CA ASP A 12 -15.00 -22.33 -8.38
C ASP A 12 -15.87 -21.11 -8.01
N LEU A 13 -15.27 -19.94 -7.81
CA LEU A 13 -16.02 -18.70 -7.58
C LEU A 13 -16.77 -18.19 -8.82
N SER A 14 -16.25 -18.44 -10.03
CA SER A 14 -16.99 -18.15 -11.26
C SER A 14 -18.26 -19.00 -11.36
N LEU A 15 -18.16 -20.31 -11.07
CA LEU A 15 -19.31 -21.21 -11.06
C LEU A 15 -20.37 -20.76 -10.06
N ILE A 16 -19.96 -20.36 -8.84
CA ILE A 16 -20.89 -19.81 -7.83
C ILE A 16 -21.61 -18.55 -8.35
N LEU A 17 -20.93 -17.69 -9.11
CA LEU A 17 -21.56 -16.51 -9.70
C LEU A 17 -22.54 -16.86 -10.82
N ASP A 18 -22.17 -17.82 -11.68
CA ASP A 18 -22.94 -18.20 -12.87
C ASP A 18 -24.18 -19.05 -12.49
N ASP A 19 -24.03 -20.00 -11.57
CA ASP A 19 -25.13 -20.84 -11.07
C ASP A 19 -26.07 -20.04 -10.15
N SER A 20 -25.52 -19.05 -9.44
CA SER A 20 -26.24 -18.17 -8.51
C SER A 20 -26.94 -18.89 -7.34
N ASP A 21 -26.44 -20.06 -6.93
CA ASP A 21 -26.94 -20.79 -5.76
C ASP A 21 -26.65 -20.05 -4.45
N ASP A 22 -27.57 -20.07 -3.48
CA ASP A 22 -27.45 -19.41 -2.15
C ASP A 22 -27.20 -17.88 -2.17
N TYR A 23 -27.51 -17.21 -3.28
CA TYR A 23 -27.42 -15.76 -3.37
C TYR A 23 -28.33 -15.06 -2.33
N ASN A 24 -27.81 -14.02 -1.69
CA ASN A 24 -28.53 -13.24 -0.68
C ASN A 24 -28.53 -11.74 -0.95
N VAL A 25 -28.03 -11.33 -2.11
CA VAL A 25 -28.04 -9.95 -2.60
C VAL A 25 -28.66 -9.93 -4.00
N LEU A 26 -29.62 -9.03 -4.19
CA LEU A 26 -30.17 -8.68 -5.48
C LEU A 26 -29.73 -7.27 -5.84
N ILE A 27 -29.01 -7.13 -6.96
CA ILE A 27 -28.50 -5.85 -7.42
C ILE A 27 -29.21 -5.44 -8.70
N GLN A 28 -30.02 -4.40 -8.61
CA GLN A 28 -30.65 -3.77 -9.76
C GLN A 28 -29.72 -2.69 -10.31
N VAL A 29 -29.43 -2.76 -11.60
CA VAL A 29 -28.45 -1.90 -12.28
C VAL A 29 -29.07 -1.30 -13.52
N GLY A 30 -28.81 -0.01 -13.77
CA GLY A 30 -29.30 0.72 -14.94
C GLY A 30 -30.57 1.52 -14.67
N GLU A 31 -31.03 2.24 -15.70
CA GLU A 31 -32.23 3.08 -15.66
C GLU A 31 -33.18 2.71 -16.80
N ASN A 32 -34.48 2.91 -16.56
CA ASN A 32 -35.56 2.69 -17.53
C ASN A 32 -35.56 1.26 -18.11
N GLU A 33 -35.63 1.14 -19.44
CA GLU A 33 -35.68 -0.14 -20.17
C GLU A 33 -34.35 -0.91 -20.14
N ASN A 34 -33.23 -0.26 -19.77
CA ASN A 34 -31.90 -0.87 -19.68
C ASN A 34 -31.56 -1.32 -18.27
N THR A 35 -32.56 -1.75 -17.50
CA THR A 35 -32.37 -2.31 -16.16
C THR A 35 -32.09 -3.80 -16.21
N LYS A 36 -31.07 -4.25 -15.46
CA LYS A 36 -30.76 -5.68 -15.28
C LYS A 36 -30.59 -6.00 -13.80
N GLU A 37 -31.03 -7.19 -13.44
CA GLU A 37 -30.89 -7.75 -12.11
C GLU A 37 -29.69 -8.70 -12.05
N PHE A 38 -28.89 -8.56 -10.99
CA PHE A 38 -27.75 -9.41 -10.71
C PHE A 38 -27.91 -10.09 -9.36
N ARG A 39 -27.66 -11.40 -9.33
CA ARG A 39 -27.65 -12.21 -8.12
C ARG A 39 -26.24 -12.28 -7.57
N ALA A 40 -26.06 -12.07 -6.27
CA ALA A 40 -24.74 -12.07 -5.66
C ALA A 40 -24.74 -12.45 -4.17
N HIS A 41 -23.52 -12.66 -3.65
CA HIS A 41 -23.26 -13.11 -2.29
C HIS A 41 -22.63 -11.98 -1.48
N SER A 42 -23.33 -11.52 -0.45
CA SER A 42 -22.85 -10.44 0.42
C SER A 42 -21.51 -10.75 1.08
N VAL A 43 -21.23 -12.00 1.42
CA VAL A 43 -19.94 -12.39 2.03
C VAL A 43 -18.77 -12.14 1.07
N ILE A 44 -18.91 -12.53 -0.20
CA ILE A 44 -17.88 -12.34 -1.24
C ILE A 44 -17.73 -10.84 -1.54
N LEU A 45 -18.83 -10.13 -1.79
CA LEU A 45 -18.82 -8.70 -2.10
C LEU A 45 -18.12 -7.88 -1.00
N ARG A 46 -18.45 -8.13 0.28
CA ARG A 46 -17.85 -7.41 1.42
C ARG A 46 -16.39 -7.78 1.67
N ALA A 47 -16.00 -9.03 1.40
CA ALA A 47 -14.61 -9.48 1.56
C ALA A 47 -13.70 -8.90 0.47
N ARG A 48 -14.22 -8.75 -0.75
CA ARG A 48 -13.45 -8.41 -1.95
C ARG A 48 -13.52 -6.92 -2.31
N SER A 49 -14.47 -6.17 -1.76
CA SER A 49 -14.66 -4.75 -2.06
C SER A 49 -14.97 -3.92 -0.81
N PRO A 50 -14.09 -2.97 -0.41
CA PRO A 50 -14.36 -2.03 0.68
C PRO A 50 -15.64 -1.22 0.45
N TYR A 51 -15.96 -0.92 -0.82
CA TYR A 51 -17.19 -0.24 -1.18
C TYR A 51 -18.42 -1.05 -0.77
N PHE A 52 -18.49 -2.32 -1.19
CA PHE A 52 -19.61 -3.19 -0.81
C PHE A 52 -19.59 -3.55 0.68
N LYS A 53 -18.42 -3.58 1.33
CA LYS A 53 -18.31 -3.72 2.79
C LYS A 53 -19.05 -2.59 3.52
N GLY A 54 -18.85 -1.34 3.09
CA GLY A 54 -19.58 -0.19 3.62
C GLY A 54 -21.05 -0.19 3.19
N ALA A 55 -21.31 -0.35 1.90
CA ALA A 55 -22.66 -0.27 1.35
C ALA A 55 -23.61 -1.33 1.94
N LEU A 56 -23.12 -2.56 2.11
CA LEU A 56 -23.88 -3.70 2.64
C LEU A 56 -23.84 -3.82 4.18
N SER A 57 -23.17 -2.91 4.89
CA SER A 57 -23.24 -2.82 6.37
C SER A 57 -24.14 -1.69 6.87
N SER A 58 -24.70 -0.89 5.96
CA SER A 58 -25.53 0.27 6.30
C SER A 58 -26.97 -0.09 6.65
N HIS A 59 -27.61 0.73 7.50
CA HIS A 59 -29.03 0.60 7.86
C HIS A 59 -29.99 1.01 6.72
N TRP A 60 -29.47 1.40 5.56
CA TRP A 60 -30.26 1.85 4.39
C TRP A 60 -30.53 0.73 3.38
N ILE A 61 -30.18 -0.50 3.71
CA ILE A 61 -30.44 -1.67 2.89
C ILE A 61 -31.90 -2.07 3.06
N THR A 62 -32.65 -2.06 1.97
CA THR A 62 -33.98 -2.65 1.94
C THR A 62 -33.83 -4.17 1.92
N LYS A 63 -34.33 -4.84 2.97
CA LYS A 63 -34.46 -6.30 2.96
C LYS A 63 -35.86 -6.69 2.51
N LYS A 64 -35.97 -7.56 1.52
CA LYS A 64 -37.23 -8.15 1.08
C LYS A 64 -37.05 -9.66 1.03
N ASN A 65 -37.86 -10.41 1.79
CA ASN A 65 -37.78 -11.88 1.88
C ASN A 65 -36.35 -12.36 2.19
N ASP A 66 -35.71 -11.78 3.20
CA ASP A 66 -34.31 -12.04 3.62
C ASP A 66 -33.22 -11.73 2.58
N MET A 67 -33.58 -11.17 1.42
CA MET A 67 -32.64 -10.70 0.41
C MET A 67 -32.29 -9.23 0.59
N ILE A 68 -31.01 -8.91 0.44
CA ILE A 68 -30.51 -7.54 0.42
C ILE A 68 -30.76 -6.96 -0.98
N MET A 69 -31.58 -5.91 -1.07
CA MET A 69 -31.81 -5.17 -2.31
C MET A 69 -30.81 -4.02 -2.43
N PHE A 70 -30.13 -3.93 -3.57
CA PHE A 70 -29.16 -2.88 -3.84
C PHE A 70 -29.42 -2.28 -5.23
N ASN A 71 -29.52 -0.95 -5.32
CA ASN A 71 -29.81 -0.28 -6.59
C ASN A 71 -28.64 0.60 -7.05
N LYS A 72 -28.28 0.49 -8.33
CA LYS A 72 -27.25 1.26 -9.03
C LYS A 72 -27.73 1.75 -10.40
N PRO A 73 -28.53 2.82 -10.43
CA PRO A 73 -29.05 3.35 -11.68
C PRO A 73 -27.94 3.95 -12.57
N ASN A 74 -26.91 4.55 -11.96
CA ASN A 74 -25.84 5.27 -12.65
C ASN A 74 -24.78 4.38 -13.33
N ILE A 75 -25.01 3.08 -13.44
CA ILE A 75 -24.07 2.11 -14.06
C ILE A 75 -24.86 1.29 -15.06
N THR A 76 -24.27 1.01 -16.23
CA THR A 76 -24.91 0.12 -17.20
C THR A 76 -24.77 -1.34 -16.76
N PRO A 77 -25.77 -2.21 -17.01
CA PRO A 77 -25.69 -3.65 -16.70
C PRO A 77 -24.38 -4.30 -17.15
N ASN A 78 -23.98 -3.98 -18.37
CA ASN A 78 -22.77 -4.47 -19.02
C ASN A 78 -21.49 -4.16 -18.22
N ILE A 79 -21.32 -2.91 -17.79
CA ILE A 79 -20.17 -2.52 -16.98
C ILE A 79 -20.22 -3.20 -15.60
N PHE A 80 -21.41 -3.33 -15.04
CA PHE A 80 -21.57 -3.96 -13.74
C PHE A 80 -21.27 -5.46 -13.76
N ASP A 81 -21.59 -6.15 -14.85
CA ASP A 81 -21.25 -7.56 -15.07
C ASP A 81 -19.73 -7.79 -15.00
N ILE A 82 -18.94 -6.92 -15.65
CA ILE A 82 -17.46 -6.94 -15.58
C ILE A 82 -16.99 -6.77 -14.14
N ILE A 83 -17.52 -5.74 -13.47
CA ILE A 83 -17.14 -5.43 -12.09
C ILE A 83 -17.48 -6.60 -11.18
N LEU A 84 -18.65 -7.21 -11.34
CA LEU A 84 -19.11 -8.32 -10.54
C LEU A 84 -18.24 -9.56 -10.77
N ARG A 85 -17.95 -9.92 -12.02
CA ARG A 85 -17.03 -11.02 -12.34
C ARG A 85 -15.64 -10.81 -11.75
N TYR A 86 -15.07 -9.61 -11.91
CA TYR A 86 -13.77 -9.27 -11.32
C TYR A 86 -13.75 -9.41 -9.79
N ILE A 87 -14.84 -9.02 -9.12
CA ILE A 87 -14.94 -9.15 -7.66
C ILE A 87 -14.84 -10.63 -7.23
N TYR A 88 -15.45 -11.54 -8.00
CA TYR A 88 -15.43 -12.98 -7.71
C TYR A 88 -14.11 -13.63 -8.10
N THR A 89 -13.63 -13.45 -9.32
CA THR A 89 -12.52 -14.22 -9.88
C THR A 89 -11.17 -13.53 -9.71
N GLY A 90 -11.14 -12.20 -9.51
CA GLY A 90 -9.92 -11.40 -9.57
C GLY A 90 -9.34 -11.25 -10.98
N GLU A 91 -10.03 -11.78 -11.99
CA GLU A 91 -9.64 -11.73 -13.39
C GLU A 91 -10.66 -10.92 -14.18
N VAL A 92 -10.18 -10.11 -15.12
CA VAL A 92 -11.04 -9.41 -16.07
C VAL A 92 -10.97 -10.15 -17.39
N ASN A 93 -11.92 -11.05 -17.63
CA ASN A 93 -12.06 -11.67 -18.94
C ASN A 93 -12.93 -10.75 -19.84
N LEU A 94 -12.25 -9.95 -20.66
CA LEU A 94 -12.89 -9.08 -21.64
C LEU A 94 -13.41 -9.86 -22.87
N ALA A 95 -13.12 -11.15 -23.01
CA ALA A 95 -13.55 -11.95 -24.17
C ALA A 95 -14.98 -12.50 -24.06
N GLU A 96 -15.55 -12.60 -22.85
CA GLU A 96 -16.84 -13.28 -22.62
C GLU A 96 -18.05 -12.36 -22.42
N GLN A 97 -17.86 -11.05 -22.55
CA GLN A 97 -18.90 -10.05 -22.27
C GLN A 97 -20.03 -10.06 -23.34
N SER A 98 -21.28 -10.16 -22.90
CA SER A 98 -22.47 -9.94 -23.75
C SER A 98 -22.50 -8.55 -24.42
N SER A 99 -21.89 -7.56 -23.79
CA SER A 99 -21.62 -6.20 -24.26
C SER A 99 -20.65 -6.14 -25.44
N ILE A 100 -19.76 -7.13 -25.53
CA ILE A 100 -18.71 -7.25 -26.53
C ILE A 100 -19.17 -8.14 -27.69
N LYS A 101 -20.21 -8.96 -27.49
CA LYS A 101 -20.91 -9.64 -28.61
C LYS A 101 -21.65 -8.68 -29.55
N GLN A 102 -21.97 -7.46 -29.09
CA GLN A 102 -22.55 -6.41 -29.95
C GLN A 102 -21.48 -5.68 -30.79
N ILE A 103 -20.21 -5.89 -30.48
CA ILE A 103 -19.06 -5.41 -31.24
C ILE A 103 -18.72 -6.51 -32.25
N PRO A 104 -18.88 -6.31 -33.57
CA PRO A 104 -18.61 -7.35 -34.55
C PRO A 104 -17.15 -7.83 -34.46
N GLY A 105 -16.92 -9.05 -33.97
CA GLY A 105 -15.61 -9.73 -34.07
C GLY A 105 -14.83 -9.99 -32.77
N LEU A 106 -15.32 -9.62 -31.58
CA LEU A 106 -14.63 -9.95 -30.30
C LEU A 106 -15.15 -11.22 -29.58
N GLY A 107 -16.24 -11.83 -30.05
CA GLY A 107 -16.97 -12.87 -29.30
C GLY A 107 -16.65 -14.34 -29.63
N SER A 108 -15.54 -14.67 -30.29
CA SER A 108 -15.17 -16.06 -30.57
C SER A 108 -13.86 -16.44 -29.88
N GLU A 109 -13.72 -17.72 -29.49
CA GLU A 109 -12.53 -18.35 -28.87
C GLU A 109 -11.21 -18.12 -29.66
N ASN A 110 -11.32 -17.56 -30.87
CA ASN A 110 -10.25 -16.97 -31.64
C ASN A 110 -10.61 -15.51 -31.97
N CYS A 111 -10.34 -14.56 -31.07
CA CYS A 111 -10.49 -13.13 -31.35
C CYS A 111 -9.37 -12.69 -32.30
N ASP A 112 -9.66 -12.72 -33.60
CA ASP A 112 -8.72 -12.27 -34.62
C ASP A 112 -8.73 -10.74 -34.67
N ARG A 113 -7.72 -10.11 -34.05
CA ARG A 113 -7.51 -8.64 -34.03
C ARG A 113 -7.58 -7.99 -35.41
N ASN A 114 -7.38 -8.77 -36.47
CA ASN A 114 -7.46 -8.32 -37.86
C ASN A 114 -8.89 -7.94 -38.31
N LYS A 115 -9.92 -8.14 -37.47
CA LYS A 115 -11.33 -7.90 -37.81
C LYS A 115 -11.99 -6.68 -37.16
N TRP A 116 -11.29 -5.99 -36.25
CA TRP A 116 -11.86 -4.81 -35.58
C TRP A 116 -11.90 -3.62 -36.53
N ASP A 117 -12.98 -2.84 -36.46
CA ASP A 117 -13.06 -1.56 -37.12
C ASP A 117 -12.76 -0.39 -36.16
N ASN A 118 -12.77 0.83 -36.68
CA ASN A 118 -12.39 2.01 -35.92
C ASN A 118 -13.43 2.40 -34.85
N GLU A 119 -14.70 2.00 -35.01
CA GLU A 119 -15.77 2.29 -34.05
C GLU A 119 -15.60 1.43 -32.79
N ASP A 120 -15.20 0.17 -32.96
CA ASP A 120 -14.90 -0.77 -31.88
C ASP A 120 -13.77 -0.23 -30.96
N TYR A 121 -12.72 0.31 -31.58
CA TYR A 121 -11.59 0.90 -30.87
C TYR A 121 -11.98 2.17 -30.08
N GLU A 122 -12.80 3.05 -30.66
CA GLU A 122 -13.25 4.27 -29.98
C GLU A 122 -14.22 3.98 -28.83
N ALA A 123 -15.08 2.97 -28.96
CA ALA A 123 -15.95 2.53 -27.88
C ALA A 123 -15.15 2.00 -26.68
N LEU A 124 -14.18 1.11 -26.93
CA LEU A 124 -13.30 0.56 -25.89
C LEU A 124 -12.47 1.66 -25.21
N LYS A 125 -11.93 2.59 -26.01
CA LYS A 125 -11.19 3.76 -25.53
C LYS A 125 -12.05 4.66 -24.66
N GLY A 126 -13.30 4.93 -25.04
CA GLY A 126 -14.23 5.72 -24.23
C GLY A 126 -14.51 5.13 -22.85
N ILE A 127 -14.60 3.79 -22.76
CA ILE A 127 -14.78 3.07 -21.49
C ILE A 127 -13.50 3.14 -20.66
N LEU A 128 -12.37 2.72 -21.23
CA LEU A 128 -11.10 2.61 -20.51
C LEU A 128 -10.52 3.95 -20.08
N ASN A 129 -10.83 5.04 -20.78
CA ASN A 129 -10.31 6.38 -20.45
C ASN A 129 -10.67 6.82 -19.02
N LYS A 130 -11.82 6.39 -18.50
CA LYS A 130 -12.24 6.68 -17.11
C LYS A 130 -11.44 5.89 -16.07
N PHE A 131 -10.85 4.76 -16.48
CA PHE A 131 -10.13 3.85 -15.60
C PHE A 131 -8.61 4.01 -15.68
N PHE A 132 -8.05 4.54 -16.77
CA PHE A 132 -6.60 4.74 -16.91
C PHE A 132 -5.95 5.51 -15.75
N PRO A 133 -6.55 6.59 -15.19
CA PRO A 133 -6.00 7.26 -14.01
C PRO A 133 -6.01 6.41 -12.72
N LEU A 134 -6.75 5.31 -12.70
CA LEU A 134 -6.89 4.39 -11.57
C LEU A 134 -6.02 3.14 -11.73
N ILE A 135 -5.59 2.83 -12.95
CA ILE A 135 -4.76 1.67 -13.28
C ILE A 135 -3.30 1.99 -12.93
N ARG A 136 -2.70 1.15 -12.10
CA ARG A 136 -1.29 1.26 -11.70
C ARG A 136 -0.40 0.52 -12.67
N PHE A 137 -0.16 1.13 -13.83
CA PHE A 137 0.64 0.52 -14.88
C PHE A 137 2.03 0.08 -14.42
N MET A 138 2.67 0.84 -13.54
CA MET A 138 4.01 0.56 -13.02
C MET A 138 4.03 -0.62 -12.03
N GLY A 139 2.85 -1.12 -11.64
CA GLY A 139 2.68 -2.36 -10.90
C GLY A 139 2.64 -3.63 -11.77
N ILE A 140 2.66 -3.47 -13.10
CA ILE A 140 2.61 -4.57 -14.07
C ILE A 140 4.05 -5.05 -14.33
N THR A 141 4.26 -6.34 -14.53
CA THR A 141 5.60 -6.84 -14.88
C THR A 141 6.00 -6.36 -16.28
N PRO A 142 7.30 -6.18 -16.60
CA PRO A 142 7.71 -5.81 -17.95
C PRO A 142 7.19 -6.79 -19.02
N ASN A 143 7.13 -8.09 -18.69
CA ASN A 143 6.59 -9.12 -19.58
C ASN A 143 5.10 -8.92 -19.81
N ASP A 144 4.30 -8.78 -18.73
CA ASP A 144 2.86 -8.53 -18.87
C ASP A 144 2.58 -7.19 -19.57
N PHE A 145 3.40 -6.16 -19.35
CA PHE A 145 3.27 -4.91 -20.09
C PHE A 145 3.47 -5.14 -21.59
N ASN A 146 4.54 -5.83 -21.99
CA ASN A 146 4.83 -6.10 -23.40
C ASN A 146 3.80 -7.01 -24.08
N ASP A 147 3.32 -8.03 -23.37
CA ASP A 147 2.44 -9.05 -23.95
C ASP A 147 0.96 -8.62 -23.90
N LYS A 148 0.54 -7.92 -22.82
CA LYS A 148 -0.87 -7.66 -22.53
C LYS A 148 -1.29 -6.19 -22.63
N ILE A 149 -0.36 -5.23 -22.53
CA ILE A 149 -0.70 -3.79 -22.51
C ILE A 149 -0.23 -3.08 -23.79
N LYS A 150 1.03 -3.29 -24.19
CA LYS A 150 1.65 -2.70 -25.39
C LYS A 150 0.82 -2.89 -26.68
N PRO A 151 0.12 -4.03 -26.90
CA PRO A 151 -0.71 -4.17 -28.08
C PRO A 151 -1.91 -3.21 -28.15
N TYR A 152 -2.31 -2.62 -27.03
CA TYR A 152 -3.44 -1.69 -26.92
C TYR A 152 -3.00 -0.22 -26.81
N LYS A 153 -1.75 0.09 -27.21
CA LYS A 153 -1.16 1.44 -27.10
C LYS A 153 -2.03 2.54 -27.71
N ASP A 154 -2.80 2.24 -28.76
CA ASP A 154 -3.58 3.21 -29.51
C ASP A 154 -4.88 3.62 -28.79
N ILE A 155 -5.29 2.81 -27.79
CA ILE A 155 -6.43 3.07 -26.90
C ILE A 155 -5.97 3.88 -25.67
N ILE A 156 -4.72 3.70 -25.23
CA ILE A 156 -4.16 4.40 -24.07
C ILE A 156 -3.86 5.85 -24.47
N PRO A 157 -4.30 6.86 -23.69
CA PRO A 157 -3.97 8.25 -23.94
C PRO A 157 -2.45 8.43 -24.10
N LYS A 158 -2.04 9.08 -25.19
CA LYS A 158 -0.62 9.23 -25.58
C LYS A 158 0.27 9.70 -24.44
N GLN A 159 -0.23 10.63 -23.61
CA GLN A 159 0.50 11.14 -22.45
C GLN A 159 0.77 10.05 -21.41
N ILE A 160 -0.25 9.26 -21.07
CA ILE A 160 -0.15 8.15 -20.12
C ILE A 160 0.80 7.07 -20.68
N TYR A 161 0.61 6.70 -21.95
CA TYR A 161 1.43 5.67 -22.58
C TYR A 161 2.92 6.05 -22.62
N LYS A 162 3.22 7.31 -22.95
CA LYS A 162 4.59 7.84 -22.94
C LYS A 162 5.22 7.76 -21.55
N GLU A 163 4.47 8.06 -20.49
CA GLU A 163 4.94 7.94 -19.11
C GLU A 163 5.20 6.48 -18.70
N ILE A 164 4.35 5.54 -19.14
CA ILE A 164 4.56 4.11 -18.92
C ILE A 164 5.82 3.61 -19.65
N GLU A 165 5.97 4.00 -20.91
CA GLU A 165 7.11 3.61 -21.75
C GLU A 165 8.43 4.16 -21.17
N ASN A 166 8.44 5.42 -20.76
CA ASN A 166 9.54 6.08 -20.06
C ASN A 166 9.95 5.35 -18.75
N PHE A 167 9.00 4.78 -18.03
CA PHE A 167 9.27 3.98 -16.84
C PHE A 167 9.98 2.67 -17.20
N TYR A 168 9.42 1.87 -18.12
CA TYR A 168 9.97 0.54 -18.45
C TYR A 168 11.26 0.58 -19.28
N TYR A 169 11.44 1.58 -20.13
CA TYR A 169 12.57 1.62 -21.08
C TYR A 169 13.63 2.66 -20.74
N SER A 170 13.31 3.67 -19.92
CA SER A 170 14.24 4.77 -19.61
C SER A 170 14.48 4.98 -18.12
N ASN A 171 13.91 4.13 -17.24
CA ASN A 171 14.02 4.24 -15.77
C ASN A 171 13.68 5.65 -15.23
N THR A 172 12.80 6.38 -15.93
CA THR A 172 12.38 7.72 -15.51
C THR A 172 11.09 7.62 -14.70
N LEU A 173 11.01 8.38 -13.60
CA LEU A 173 9.86 8.36 -12.71
C LEU A 173 8.66 9.05 -13.42
N PRO A 174 7.50 8.38 -13.56
CA PRO A 174 6.33 8.99 -14.20
C PRO A 174 5.74 10.10 -13.32
N THR A 175 5.14 11.11 -13.95
CA THR A 175 4.49 12.24 -13.26
C THR A 175 3.12 11.84 -12.69
N LEU A 176 2.42 10.91 -13.34
CA LEU A 176 1.15 10.33 -12.88
C LEU A 176 1.40 9.22 -11.85
N THR A 177 2.02 9.56 -10.71
CA THR A 177 2.31 8.58 -9.66
C THR A 177 1.05 8.27 -8.82
N LEU A 178 0.36 7.17 -9.14
CA LEU A 178 -0.45 6.52 -8.13
C LEU A 178 0.48 5.95 -7.05
N SER A 179 0.34 6.47 -5.84
CA SER A 179 1.14 6.06 -4.68
C SER A 179 1.00 4.56 -4.35
N PRO A 180 1.96 3.93 -3.66
CA PRO A 180 1.97 2.54 -3.21
C PRO A 180 0.74 2.25 -2.39
N ARG A 181 0.41 0.97 -2.29
CA ARG A 181 -0.60 0.52 -1.34
C ARG A 181 0.05 0.58 0.03
N ILE A 182 -0.36 1.55 0.83
CA ILE A 182 -0.22 1.42 2.27
C ILE A 182 -1.38 0.54 2.71
N GLY A 183 -1.07 -0.52 3.46
CA GLY A 183 -2.06 -1.28 4.20
C GLY A 183 -2.75 -0.41 5.25
N LYS A 184 -3.41 -1.03 6.23
CA LYS A 184 -3.97 -0.28 7.35
C LYS A 184 -2.81 0.31 8.18
N LEU A 185 -2.68 1.64 8.18
CA LEU A 185 -1.77 2.37 9.06
C LEU A 185 -2.55 2.82 10.30
N ASP A 186 -2.18 2.28 11.47
CA ASP A 186 -2.71 2.71 12.78
C ASP A 186 -1.65 3.57 13.46
N SER A 187 -1.49 4.81 12.99
CA SER A 187 -0.58 5.80 13.58
C SER A 187 -1.35 7.01 14.09
N ARG A 188 -0.95 7.51 15.26
CA ARG A 188 -1.40 8.80 15.81
C ARG A 188 -0.44 9.95 15.50
N ILE A 189 0.78 9.62 15.06
CA ILE A 189 1.85 10.60 14.82
C ILE A 189 1.86 11.05 13.35
N ILE A 190 1.68 10.13 12.39
CA ILE A 190 1.74 10.46 10.96
C ILE A 190 0.48 10.07 10.20
N LYS A 191 0.19 10.82 9.14
CA LYS A 191 -0.86 10.48 8.16
C LYS A 191 -0.32 9.60 7.02
N PRO A 192 -1.20 8.93 6.25
CA PRO A 192 -0.80 8.10 5.12
C PRO A 192 0.05 8.83 4.07
N LYS A 193 -0.05 10.17 3.97
CA LYS A 193 0.79 10.97 3.05
C LYS A 193 2.27 10.88 3.40
N LEU A 194 2.64 11.07 4.67
CA LEU A 194 4.03 10.99 5.13
C LEU A 194 4.55 9.55 5.12
N ALA A 195 3.70 8.58 5.45
CA ALA A 195 4.06 7.16 5.36
C ALA A 195 4.51 6.77 3.94
N LYS A 196 3.90 7.33 2.89
CA LYS A 196 4.34 7.10 1.49
C LYS A 196 5.75 7.62 1.25
N ILE A 197 6.10 8.75 1.85
CA ILE A 197 7.41 9.37 1.70
C ILE A 197 8.45 8.52 2.42
N ILE A 198 8.15 8.03 3.62
CA ILE A 198 9.03 7.10 4.34
C ILE A 198 9.27 5.83 3.51
N ILE A 199 8.21 5.22 2.96
CA ILE A 199 8.34 4.03 2.10
C ILE A 199 9.21 4.31 0.86
N ASN A 200 9.07 5.47 0.23
CA ASN A 200 9.94 5.86 -0.89
C ASN A 200 11.42 5.81 -0.51
N TRP A 201 11.74 6.17 0.73
CA TRP A 201 13.10 6.11 1.26
C TRP A 201 13.50 4.70 1.71
N ILE A 202 12.58 3.76 1.93
CA ILE A 202 12.95 2.37 2.21
C ILE A 202 13.48 1.69 0.93
N ASP A 203 12.72 1.74 -0.17
CA ASP A 203 13.02 0.88 -1.33
C ASP A 203 13.91 1.48 -2.42
N LYS A 204 14.16 2.79 -2.42
CA LYS A 204 15.00 3.53 -3.38
C LYS A 204 14.61 3.38 -4.89
N LYS A 205 13.91 2.31 -5.34
CA LYS A 205 13.65 1.97 -6.77
C LYS A 205 12.37 1.16 -7.06
N ASP A 206 11.85 0.30 -6.17
CA ASP A 206 10.77 -0.67 -6.49
C ASP A 206 9.38 -0.35 -5.90
N PHE A 207 9.05 0.93 -5.79
CA PHE A 207 7.89 1.42 -5.03
C PHE A 207 6.50 1.11 -5.63
N PHE A 208 6.40 0.92 -6.95
CA PHE A 208 5.10 0.91 -7.62
C PHE A 208 4.35 -0.42 -7.49
N THR A 209 5.06 -1.51 -7.23
CA THR A 209 4.54 -2.87 -7.14
C THR A 209 4.27 -3.31 -5.70
N LEU A 210 5.01 -2.78 -4.72
CA LEU A 210 5.02 -3.29 -3.36
C LEU A 210 3.89 -2.71 -2.50
N CYS A 211 3.19 -3.61 -1.80
CA CYS A 211 2.23 -3.25 -0.76
C CYS A 211 2.96 -3.28 0.58
N TYR A 212 2.81 -2.24 1.38
CA TYR A 212 3.49 -2.12 2.66
C TYR A 212 2.51 -2.27 3.81
N LYS A 213 2.88 -3.10 4.79
CA LYS A 213 2.14 -3.25 6.04
C LYS A 213 2.96 -2.68 7.18
N PHE A 214 2.31 -1.85 7.99
CA PHE A 214 2.86 -1.30 9.23
C PHE A 214 2.18 -2.00 10.41
N ASP A 215 2.93 -2.87 11.08
CA ASP A 215 2.45 -3.57 12.27
C ASP A 215 2.95 -2.84 13.51
N LEU A 216 2.04 -2.15 14.21
CA LEU A 216 2.35 -1.43 15.45
C LEU A 216 2.74 -2.42 16.55
N ILE A 217 3.94 -2.27 17.10
CA ILE A 217 4.47 -3.14 18.17
C ILE A 217 4.65 -2.42 19.50
N TYR A 218 4.80 -1.10 19.47
CA TYR A 218 4.96 -0.28 20.67
C TYR A 218 4.25 1.05 20.46
N ARG A 219 3.47 1.46 21.47
CA ARG A 219 2.86 2.78 21.54
C ARG A 219 3.03 3.33 22.94
N GLY A 220 3.73 4.46 23.07
CA GLY A 220 4.07 5.09 24.34
C GLY A 220 2.85 5.37 25.23
N SER A 221 1.72 5.80 24.65
CA SER A 221 0.48 6.01 25.40
C SER A 221 -0.21 4.73 25.91
N ILE A 222 0.17 3.55 25.40
CA ILE A 222 -0.37 2.25 25.83
C ILE A 222 0.64 1.51 26.72
N ASP A 223 1.89 1.42 26.27
CA ASP A 223 2.93 0.62 26.91
C ASP A 223 3.74 1.41 27.96
N GLY A 224 3.55 2.73 28.02
CA GLY A 224 4.30 3.66 28.85
C GLY A 224 5.58 4.14 28.16
N ILE A 225 5.97 5.41 28.35
CA ILE A 225 7.18 5.98 27.73
C ILE A 225 8.36 5.86 28.70
N ASN A 226 9.12 4.77 28.61
CA ASN A 226 10.38 4.60 29.34
C ASN A 226 11.33 3.61 28.62
N ASN A 227 12.58 3.55 29.06
CA ASN A 227 13.60 2.70 28.41
C ASN A 227 13.24 1.21 28.43
N GLU A 228 12.71 0.72 29.56
CA GLU A 228 12.45 -0.70 29.79
C GLU A 228 11.29 -1.20 28.92
N SER A 229 10.16 -0.49 28.96
CA SER A 229 8.97 -0.77 28.14
C SER A 229 9.30 -0.80 26.64
N PHE A 230 10.05 0.18 26.14
CA PHE A 230 10.49 0.22 24.74
C PHE A 230 11.32 -1.01 24.38
N LYS A 231 12.36 -1.30 25.16
CA LYS A 231 13.25 -2.44 24.90
C LYS A 231 12.53 -3.77 24.94
N ASN A 232 11.68 -3.98 25.95
CA ASN A 232 10.94 -5.23 26.11
C ASN A 232 9.98 -5.49 24.94
N LYS A 233 9.39 -4.44 24.36
CA LYS A 233 8.43 -4.56 23.25
C LYS A 233 9.08 -4.61 21.87
N CYS A 234 10.22 -3.93 21.69
CA CYS A 234 10.88 -3.83 20.40
C CYS A 234 11.96 -4.90 20.17
N LYS A 235 12.24 -5.78 21.16
CA LYS A 235 13.27 -6.83 21.10
C LYS A 235 13.03 -7.80 19.93
N GLY A 236 14.03 -8.01 19.07
CA GLY A 236 14.07 -9.11 18.09
C GLY A 236 13.44 -8.85 16.72
N HIS A 237 13.14 -7.59 16.41
CA HIS A 237 12.56 -7.20 15.14
C HIS A 237 13.64 -6.60 14.22
N VAL A 238 13.57 -6.92 12.92
CA VAL A 238 14.65 -6.65 11.94
C VAL A 238 14.41 -5.37 11.13
N GLU A 239 13.17 -5.10 10.70
CA GLU A 239 12.85 -3.88 9.94
C GLU A 239 11.85 -3.04 10.71
N SER A 240 12.33 -1.96 11.34
CA SER A 240 11.56 -1.17 12.30
C SER A 240 11.55 0.30 11.94
N LEU A 241 10.36 0.91 12.02
CA LEU A 241 10.15 2.35 11.92
C LEU A 241 9.76 2.90 13.29
N VAL A 242 10.58 3.79 13.84
CA VAL A 242 10.29 4.54 15.06
C VAL A 242 9.80 5.94 14.69
N LEU A 243 8.67 6.34 15.26
CA LEU A 243 8.08 7.67 15.14
C LEU A 243 8.01 8.30 16.52
N ILE A 244 8.44 9.55 16.65
CA ILE A 244 8.47 10.30 17.90
C ILE A 244 7.81 11.67 17.68
N LYS A 245 6.74 11.94 18.42
CA LYS A 245 6.16 13.29 18.54
C LYS A 245 6.67 13.94 19.82
N VAL A 246 7.09 15.21 19.74
CA VAL A 246 7.61 15.94 20.90
C VAL A 246 6.57 16.89 21.49
N LYS A 247 6.65 17.17 22.79
CA LYS A 247 5.74 18.10 23.47
C LYS A 247 6.02 19.53 23.05
N LYS A 248 4.96 20.37 23.09
CA LYS A 248 5.01 21.82 22.84
C LYS A 248 5.43 22.20 21.40
N SER A 249 5.40 21.25 20.48
CA SER A 249 5.64 21.44 19.06
C SER A 249 4.92 20.33 18.28
N GLU A 250 4.49 20.60 17.06
CA GLU A 250 3.96 19.55 16.18
C GLU A 250 5.08 18.74 15.50
N LYS A 251 6.34 19.05 15.83
CA LYS A 251 7.50 18.42 15.22
C LYS A 251 7.54 16.91 15.48
N ILE A 252 7.88 16.20 14.43
CA ILE A 252 8.00 14.75 14.42
C ILE A 252 9.43 14.41 14.08
N PHE A 253 10.02 13.48 14.83
CA PHE A 253 11.28 12.84 14.52
C PHE A 253 11.03 11.36 14.26
N GLY A 254 11.91 10.73 13.52
CA GLY A 254 11.82 9.29 13.35
C GLY A 254 13.06 8.70 12.74
N GLU A 255 13.07 7.37 12.79
CA GLU A 255 14.15 6.57 12.24
C GLU A 255 13.59 5.28 11.66
N TYR A 256 14.05 4.96 10.46
CA TYR A 256 13.93 3.63 9.90
C TYR A 256 15.23 2.87 10.08
N SER A 257 15.12 1.66 10.63
CA SER A 257 16.21 0.70 10.73
C SER A 257 15.90 -0.56 9.94
N SER A 258 16.83 -0.97 9.07
CA SER A 258 16.77 -2.21 8.30
C SER A 258 17.32 -3.44 9.04
N VAL A 259 17.92 -3.22 10.22
CA VAL A 259 18.53 -4.25 11.07
C VAL A 259 17.82 -4.39 12.42
N GLY A 260 17.10 -3.34 12.82
CA GLY A 260 16.16 -3.34 13.94
C GLY A 260 16.84 -3.39 15.31
N PHE A 261 16.22 -4.07 16.29
CA PHE A 261 16.69 -4.14 17.67
C PHE A 261 17.01 -5.57 18.09
N HIS A 262 18.18 -5.83 18.65
CA HIS A 262 18.68 -7.17 18.90
C HIS A 262 17.97 -7.89 20.06
N THR A 263 17.82 -9.21 19.96
CA THR A 263 17.50 -10.11 21.07
C THR A 263 18.78 -10.64 21.69
N THR A 264 19.23 -10.12 22.83
CA THR A 264 20.17 -10.89 23.66
C THR A 264 19.40 -12.05 24.29
N GLU A 265 19.43 -13.20 23.61
CA GLU A 265 19.25 -14.52 24.20
C GLU A 265 20.50 -15.31 23.83
N ASN A 266 21.55 -15.16 24.63
CA ASN A 266 22.48 -16.21 24.98
C ASN A 266 23.45 -15.68 26.04
N ASP A 267 23.58 -16.50 27.07
CA ASP A 267 24.50 -16.36 28.19
C ASP A 267 25.93 -16.11 27.71
N ASP A 268 26.40 -14.88 27.87
CA ASP A 268 27.72 -14.67 28.45
C ASP A 268 27.74 -13.29 29.11
N GLN A 269 27.88 -13.31 30.44
CA GLN A 269 28.00 -12.13 31.27
C GLN A 269 29.33 -11.41 30.98
N ASN A 270 29.38 -10.62 29.92
CA ASN A 270 30.32 -9.52 29.80
C ASN A 270 29.54 -8.23 29.58
N TYR A 271 29.29 -7.55 30.71
CA TYR A 271 28.51 -6.32 30.88
C TYR A 271 29.16 -5.08 30.19
N ARG A 272 29.97 -5.25 29.14
CA ARG A 272 30.78 -4.20 28.51
C ARG A 272 30.91 -4.28 26.99
N ASP A 273 30.29 -5.23 26.30
CA ASP A 273 30.37 -5.24 24.84
C ASP A 273 29.32 -4.32 24.24
N TYR A 274 29.84 -3.28 23.60
CA TYR A 274 29.09 -2.28 22.84
C TYR A 274 28.63 -2.91 21.52
N PHE A 275 27.33 -3.05 21.33
CA PHE A 275 26.78 -3.62 20.09
C PHE A 275 26.47 -2.50 19.09
N TYR A 276 27.25 -2.48 18.01
CA TYR A 276 27.03 -1.62 16.86
C TYR A 276 26.25 -2.39 15.80
N HIS A 277 25.32 -1.69 15.16
CA HIS A 277 24.54 -2.23 14.06
C HIS A 277 24.97 -1.58 12.75
N TYR A 278 25.15 -2.41 11.73
CA TYR A 278 25.78 -2.05 10.46
C TYR A 278 24.74 -1.93 9.34
N SER A 279 24.50 -0.73 8.83
CA SER A 279 23.57 -0.53 7.69
C SER A 279 23.76 0.81 7.00
N LEU A 280 23.80 0.80 5.66
CA LEU A 280 23.67 2.02 4.83
C LEU A 280 22.21 2.34 4.46
N ASP A 281 21.29 1.43 4.78
CA ASP A 281 19.87 1.57 4.43
C ASP A 281 19.06 2.26 5.52
N ASN A 282 19.60 2.35 6.74
CA ASN A 282 19.03 3.17 7.80
C ASN A 282 18.99 4.64 7.41
N PHE A 283 17.93 5.31 7.83
CA PHE A 283 17.78 6.75 7.66
C PHE A 283 16.95 7.33 8.78
N ASN A 284 17.30 8.54 9.18
CA ASN A 284 16.53 9.32 10.14
C ASN A 284 15.85 10.49 9.43
N PHE A 285 14.82 11.02 10.06
CA PHE A 285 14.07 12.13 9.50
C PHE A 285 13.45 13.03 10.57
N SER A 286 13.11 14.25 10.15
CA SER A 286 12.24 15.15 10.89
C SER A 286 11.24 15.83 9.97
N PHE A 287 10.03 16.00 10.47
CA PHE A 287 8.93 16.73 9.85
C PHE A 287 8.44 17.81 10.80
N GLU A 288 8.04 18.96 10.27
CA GLU A 288 7.52 20.05 11.12
C GLU A 288 6.10 19.76 11.65
N ASN A 289 5.35 18.85 11.02
CA ASN A 289 4.04 18.33 11.45
C ASN A 289 3.63 17.08 10.65
N ASP A 290 2.43 16.54 10.93
CA ASP A 290 1.89 15.31 10.33
C ASP A 290 1.45 15.43 8.85
N GLU A 291 1.59 16.62 8.25
CA GLU A 291 1.31 16.93 6.85
C GLU A 291 2.49 17.55 6.09
N ASP A 292 3.64 17.72 6.75
CA ASP A 292 4.80 18.42 6.19
C ASP A 292 5.42 17.66 5.01
N THR A 293 5.19 18.17 3.81
CA THR A 293 5.79 17.64 2.58
C THR A 293 6.76 18.61 1.90
N GLN A 294 7.14 19.70 2.57
CA GLN A 294 7.96 20.76 1.97
C GLN A 294 9.26 20.98 2.74
N HIS A 295 9.23 20.87 4.07
CA HIS A 295 10.36 21.15 4.95
C HIS A 295 10.96 19.87 5.54
N MET A 296 10.61 18.72 4.96
CA MET A 296 11.08 17.41 5.37
C MET A 296 12.60 17.34 5.32
N LYS A 297 13.19 16.88 6.42
CA LYS A 297 14.62 16.59 6.50
C LYS A 297 14.76 15.10 6.65
N ILE A 298 15.43 14.46 5.70
CA ILE A 298 15.69 13.02 5.73
C ILE A 298 17.18 12.82 5.47
N SER A 299 17.82 11.96 6.25
CA SER A 299 19.27 11.77 6.23
C SER A 299 19.63 10.31 6.30
N ARG A 300 20.52 9.88 5.39
CA ARG A 300 21.08 8.52 5.39
C ARG A 300 22.27 8.40 6.31
N VAL A 301 22.54 7.16 6.73
CA VAL A 301 23.83 6.77 7.27
C VAL A 301 24.91 7.01 6.22
N ILE A 302 25.98 7.69 6.63
CA ILE A 302 27.25 7.84 5.89
C ILE A 302 28.25 6.79 6.39
N ASN A 303 28.28 6.54 7.70
CA ASN A 303 29.21 5.64 8.34
C ASN A 303 28.54 4.28 8.63
N TYR A 304 28.77 3.31 7.74
CA TYR A 304 28.18 1.96 7.79
C TYR A 304 28.25 1.32 9.19
N ASP A 305 29.39 1.47 9.87
CA ASP A 305 29.66 0.80 11.15
C ASP A 305 28.94 1.40 12.35
N ASN A 306 28.26 2.53 12.16
CA ASN A 306 27.74 3.36 13.24
C ASN A 306 26.28 3.75 13.02
N ALA A 307 25.51 2.90 12.34
CA ALA A 307 24.11 3.17 12.05
C ALA A 307 23.25 3.16 13.31
N MET A 308 23.43 2.16 14.19
CA MET A 308 22.81 2.16 15.52
C MET A 308 23.75 1.66 16.59
N TYR A 309 23.43 2.02 17.83
CA TYR A 309 24.18 1.67 19.01
C TYR A 309 23.23 1.21 20.12
N GLU A 310 23.46 0.05 20.69
CA GLU A 310 22.68 -0.41 21.83
C GLU A 310 23.38 -0.07 23.14
N HIS A 311 22.71 0.74 23.97
CA HIS A 311 23.18 1.07 25.30
C HIS A 311 22.21 0.56 26.37
N PRO A 312 22.67 -0.12 27.44
CA PRO A 312 21.79 -0.69 28.47
C PRO A 312 20.89 0.33 29.16
N SER A 313 21.33 1.59 29.30
CA SER A 313 20.62 2.60 30.10
C SER A 313 19.68 3.53 29.30
N VAL A 314 19.47 3.30 28.01
CA VAL A 314 18.62 4.14 27.14
C VAL A 314 17.62 3.29 26.37
N GLY A 315 16.60 3.90 25.77
CA GLY A 315 15.62 3.19 24.95
C GLY A 315 16.22 2.75 23.62
N PHE A 316 16.77 3.71 22.87
CA PHE A 316 17.51 3.48 21.63
C PHE A 316 18.56 4.56 21.42
N VAL A 317 19.59 4.24 20.63
CA VAL A 317 20.55 5.20 20.09
C VAL A 317 20.76 4.94 18.62
N PHE A 318 20.58 5.98 17.84
CA PHE A 318 20.81 5.96 16.42
C PHE A 318 21.94 6.90 16.02
N GLY A 319 22.79 6.47 15.07
CA GLY A 319 23.94 7.24 14.61
C GLY A 319 24.99 7.52 15.68
N VAL A 320 25.08 6.68 16.72
CA VAL A 320 25.87 6.84 17.96
C VAL A 320 25.45 8.02 18.84
N ASP A 321 25.17 9.18 18.24
CA ASP A 321 24.69 10.35 18.96
C ASP A 321 23.52 11.06 18.27
N SER A 322 23.10 10.62 17.09
CA SER A 322 22.18 11.39 16.24
C SER A 322 20.78 11.51 16.84
N LEU A 323 20.22 10.39 17.30
CA LEU A 323 18.89 10.37 17.90
C LEU A 323 18.89 9.43 19.11
N ILE A 324 18.65 9.98 20.31
CA ILE A 324 18.78 9.25 21.57
C ILE A 324 17.49 9.40 22.38
N MET A 325 16.85 8.28 22.69
CA MET A 325 15.75 8.25 23.65
C MET A 325 16.25 7.83 25.03
N THR A 326 16.11 8.70 26.02
CA THR A 326 16.35 8.37 27.43
C THR A 326 15.10 8.69 28.24
N ASN A 327 14.38 7.64 28.62
CA ASN A 327 13.06 7.69 29.23
C ASN A 327 12.09 8.54 28.40
N ASN A 328 11.63 9.66 28.95
CA ASN A 328 10.71 10.58 28.28
C ASN A 328 11.43 11.73 27.53
N ASN A 329 12.75 11.70 27.43
CA ASN A 329 13.54 12.71 26.73
C ASN A 329 14.08 12.17 25.41
N LEU A 330 14.04 13.01 24.39
CA LEU A 330 14.65 12.80 23.10
C LEU A 330 15.78 13.81 22.90
N CYS A 331 17.00 13.34 22.74
CA CYS A 331 18.13 14.18 22.35
C CYS A 331 18.36 14.02 20.84
N VAL A 332 18.45 15.15 20.14
CA VAL A 332 18.67 15.19 18.69
C VAL A 332 19.99 15.92 18.42
N LEU A 333 21.02 15.14 18.09
CA LEU A 333 22.35 15.65 17.75
C LEU A 333 22.76 15.12 16.36
N ASN A 334 23.97 15.43 15.93
CA ASN A 334 24.69 14.70 14.88
C ASN A 334 26.15 15.21 14.90
N ARG A 335 26.85 15.08 16.03
CA ARG A 335 28.23 15.57 16.16
C ARG A 335 29.22 14.61 15.51
N SER A 336 28.93 13.31 15.59
CA SER A 336 29.77 12.25 15.04
C SER A 336 29.73 12.19 13.51
N ARG A 337 28.75 12.86 12.87
CA ARG A 337 28.55 12.89 11.41
C ARG A 337 28.39 11.49 10.80
N ASN A 338 27.82 10.57 11.57
CA ASN A 338 27.50 9.21 11.10
C ASN A 338 26.32 9.21 10.14
N TYR A 339 25.46 10.24 10.21
CA TYR A 339 24.39 10.51 9.26
C TYR A 339 24.68 11.80 8.50
N GLU A 340 24.05 11.98 7.34
CA GLU A 340 23.97 13.28 6.66
C GLU A 340 23.49 14.38 7.63
N ASN A 341 24.05 15.59 7.50
CA ASN A 341 23.92 16.63 8.52
C ASN A 341 22.58 17.42 8.42
N ASN A 342 21.44 16.73 8.29
CA ASN A 342 20.13 17.40 8.17
C ASN A 342 19.39 17.56 9.52
N LEU A 343 19.72 16.78 10.56
CA LEU A 343 18.98 16.77 11.84
C LEU A 343 19.70 17.44 13.04
N ASN A 344 20.83 18.10 12.83
CA ASN A 344 21.68 18.62 13.91
C ASN A 344 21.14 19.89 14.59
N THR A 345 20.12 19.73 15.43
CA THR A 345 19.49 20.83 16.18
C THR A 345 20.23 21.14 17.48
N LYS A 346 20.89 20.15 18.09
CA LYS A 346 21.53 20.24 19.42
C LYS A 346 20.55 20.51 20.57
N ASP A 347 19.31 20.05 20.39
CA ASP A 347 18.23 20.25 21.33
C ASP A 347 17.88 18.95 22.09
N VAL A 348 17.23 19.15 23.24
CA VAL A 348 16.59 18.09 24.01
C VAL A 348 15.10 18.38 24.08
N TYR A 349 14.31 17.41 23.67
CA TYR A 349 12.85 17.49 23.62
C TYR A 349 12.22 16.54 24.64
N ASN A 350 11.07 16.92 25.16
CA ASN A 350 10.23 15.99 25.91
C ASN A 350 9.34 15.23 24.93
N ILE A 351 9.24 13.91 25.06
CA ILE A 351 8.43 13.06 24.20
C ILE A 351 6.95 13.20 24.59
N GLU A 352 6.09 13.42 23.60
CA GLU A 352 4.62 13.39 23.72
C GLU A 352 4.10 11.98 23.43
N GLU A 353 4.55 11.37 22.34
CA GLU A 353 4.17 10.03 21.91
C GLU A 353 5.33 9.36 21.17
N VAL A 354 5.44 8.04 21.30
CA VAL A 354 6.32 7.21 20.47
C VAL A 354 5.52 6.05 19.91
N GLU A 355 5.68 5.80 18.62
CA GLU A 355 5.16 4.60 17.96
C GLU A 355 6.30 3.85 17.30
N THR A 356 6.29 2.52 17.38
CA THR A 356 7.22 1.67 16.62
C THR A 356 6.44 0.66 15.81
N PHE A 357 6.79 0.56 14.54
CA PHE A 357 6.16 -0.35 13.58
C PHE A 357 7.18 -1.31 13.03
N ILE A 358 6.80 -2.57 12.89
CA ILE A 358 7.47 -3.47 11.95
C ILE A 358 6.95 -3.12 10.55
N VAL A 359 7.88 -2.89 9.64
CA VAL A 359 7.55 -2.60 8.24
C VAL A 359 7.77 -3.87 7.43
N THR A 360 6.73 -4.38 6.77
CA THR A 360 6.85 -5.58 5.92
C THR A 360 6.30 -5.33 4.53
N LYS A 361 6.99 -5.92 3.55
CA LYS A 361 6.54 -6.00 2.15
C LYS A 361 5.51 -7.13 2.02
N GLN A 362 4.38 -6.86 1.36
CA GLN A 362 3.29 -7.79 1.07
C GLN A 362 3.24 -8.17 -0.40
#